data_AF-A0A441WKD5-F1
#
_entry.id   AF-A0A441WKD5-F1
#
_cell.length_a   1.000
_cell.length_b   1.000
_cell.length_c   1.000
_cell.angle_alpha   90.00
_cell.angle_beta   90.00
_cell.angle_gamma   90.00
#
_symmetry.space_group_name_H-M   'P 1'
#
loop_
_entity.id
_entity.type
_entity.pdbx_description
1 polymer ?
#
loop_
_entity_poly.entity_id
_entity_poly.type
_entity_poly.pdbx_seq_one_letter_code
_entity_poly.pdbx_strand_id
1 'polypeptide(L)'
;MVETGHFALVLAFALSLVQTLVPLFGARLDNQKLMAVGGPVAVTGFALTALSFAALATAYATSDFSVANVWDNSHSLQPLIYKITGTWGNHEGSMLLWVLILSFFGALVAAFGSNLPAT
;
A
#
# COMPACT_ATOMS: atom_id res chain seq x y z
N MET A 1 -16.73 2.67 0.44
CA MET A 1 -15.55 1.84 0.04
C MET A 1 -14.29 2.68 0.15
N VAL A 2 -14.36 3.92 -0.34
CA VAL A 2 -13.26 4.88 -0.29
C VAL A 2 -12.80 5.17 1.14
N GLU A 3 -13.72 5.29 2.10
CA GLU A 3 -13.42 5.51 3.51
C GLU A 3 -12.63 4.35 4.13
N THR A 4 -13.02 3.12 3.78
CA THR A 4 -12.31 1.90 4.18
C THR A 4 -10.92 1.85 3.57
N GLY A 5 -10.78 2.22 2.29
CA GLY A 5 -9.48 2.32 1.61
C GLY A 5 -8.58 3.37 2.24
N HIS A 6 -9.12 4.54 2.58
CA HIS A 6 -8.40 5.62 3.24
C HIS A 6 -7.92 5.18 4.64
N PHE A 7 -8.80 4.57 5.43
CA PHE A 7 -8.43 4.02 6.73
C PHE A 7 -7.35 2.93 6.61
N ALA A 8 -7.45 2.05 5.62
CA ALA A 8 -6.44 1.03 5.36
C ALA A 8 -5.08 1.66 5.02
N LEU A 9 -5.04 2.75 4.25
CA LEU A 9 -3.80 3.47 3.95
C LEU A 9 -3.17 4.10 5.20
N VAL A 10 -3.98 4.68 6.09
CA VAL A 10 -3.51 5.22 7.38
C VAL A 10 -2.92 4.11 8.25
N LEU A 11 -3.57 2.94 8.29
CA LEU A 11 -3.05 1.80 9.02
C LEU A 11 -1.76 1.24 8.38
N ALA A 12 -1.67 1.21 7.05
CA ALA A 12 -0.44 0.84 6.34
C ALA A 12 0.72 1.80 6.69
N PHE A 13 0.44 3.09 6.82
CA PHE A 13 1.41 4.08 7.28
C PHE A 13 1.84 3.83 8.74
N ALA A 14 0.92 3.56 9.65
CA ALA A 14 1.28 3.20 11.03
C ALA A 14 2.15 1.92 11.08
N LEU A 15 1.83 0.92 10.27
CA LEU A 15 2.60 -0.31 10.17
C LEU A 15 3.99 -0.09 9.55
N SER A 16 4.16 0.83 8.61
CA SER A 16 5.49 1.10 8.04
C SER A 16 6.45 1.71 9.09
N LEU A 17 5.92 2.53 10.02
CA LEU A 17 6.68 3.00 11.18
C LEU A 17 7.07 1.84 12.09
N VAL A 18 6.13 0.92 12.38
CA VAL A 18 6.42 -0.28 13.17
C VAL A 18 7.47 -1.17 12.49
N GLN A 19 7.33 -1.39 11.18
CA GLN A 19 8.25 -2.19 10.36
C GLN A 19 9.67 -1.61 10.37
N THR A 20 9.79 -0.29 10.46
CA THR A 20 11.09 0.39 10.49
C THR A 20 11.68 0.39 11.90
N LEU A 21 10.91 0.78 12.90
CA LEU A 21 11.42 1.02 14.25
C LEU A 21 11.65 -0.27 15.03
N VAL A 22 10.69 -1.21 15.02
CA VAL A 22 10.74 -2.39 15.89
C VAL A 22 11.90 -3.34 15.54
N PRO A 23 12.10 -3.74 14.26
CA PRO A 23 13.25 -4.56 13.89
C PRO A 23 14.59 -3.85 14.09
N LEU A 24 14.63 -2.53 13.89
CA LEU A 24 15.83 -1.73 14.11
C LEU A 24 16.25 -1.70 15.60
N PHE A 25 15.29 -1.52 16.51
CA PHE A 25 15.57 -1.67 17.95
C PHE A 25 15.89 -3.11 18.31
N GLY A 26 15.22 -4.09 17.69
CA GLY A 26 15.54 -5.50 17.85
C GLY A 26 17.00 -5.84 17.53
N ALA A 27 17.50 -5.32 16.41
CA ALA A 27 18.90 -5.49 16.01
C ALA A 27 19.87 -4.82 16.99
N ARG A 28 19.54 -3.63 17.53
CA ARG A 28 20.38 -2.95 18.53
C ARG A 28 20.43 -3.66 19.88
N LEU A 29 19.36 -4.38 20.23
CA LEU A 29 19.21 -5.09 21.52
C LEU A 29 19.53 -6.59 21.41
N ASP A 30 19.99 -7.06 20.25
CA ASP A 30 20.19 -8.48 19.95
C ASP A 30 18.95 -9.35 20.27
N ASN A 31 17.76 -8.81 20.01
CA ASN A 31 16.49 -9.46 20.32
C ASN A 31 15.81 -9.98 19.06
N GLN A 32 15.97 -11.28 18.81
CA GLN A 32 15.40 -11.96 17.64
C GLN A 32 13.87 -11.83 17.52
N LYS A 33 13.14 -11.75 18.65
CA LYS A 33 11.68 -11.61 18.62
C LYS A 33 11.25 -10.27 18.04
N LEU A 34 11.98 -9.20 18.37
CA LEU A 34 11.71 -7.86 17.84
C LEU A 34 12.10 -7.76 16.36
N MET A 35 13.19 -8.42 15.95
CA MET A 35 13.58 -8.50 14.54
C MET A 35 12.54 -9.26 13.69
N ALA A 36 11.99 -10.35 14.23
CA ALA A 36 11.01 -11.19 13.54
C ALA A 36 9.68 -10.48 13.22
N VAL A 37 9.38 -9.35 13.86
CA VAL A 37 8.18 -8.53 13.58
C VAL A 37 8.19 -7.97 12.15
N GLY A 38 9.36 -7.74 11.56
CA GLY A 38 9.49 -7.09 10.25
C GLY A 38 8.75 -7.81 9.11
N GLY A 39 8.80 -9.15 9.09
CA GLY A 39 8.19 -9.96 8.04
C GLY A 39 6.66 -9.87 8.02
N PRO A 40 5.96 -10.26 9.10
CA PRO A 40 4.49 -10.17 9.17
C PRO A 40 3.95 -8.76 8.93
N VAL A 41 4.66 -7.73 9.42
CA VAL A 41 4.25 -6.34 9.23
C VAL A 41 4.39 -5.90 7.77
N ALA A 42 5.44 -6.33 7.06
CA ALA A 42 5.61 -6.06 5.63
C ALA A 42 4.45 -6.63 4.80
N VAL A 43 4.07 -7.89 5.05
CA VAL A 43 2.97 -8.56 4.35
C VAL A 43 1.63 -7.88 4.66
N THR A 44 1.39 -7.54 5.93
CA THR A 44 0.15 -6.85 6.35
C THR A 44 0.07 -5.44 5.75
N GLY A 45 1.19 -4.71 5.73
CA GLY A 45 1.27 -3.37 5.12
C GLY A 45 1.00 -3.39 3.62
N PHE A 46 1.52 -4.39 2.90
CA PHE A 46 1.17 -4.61 1.49
C PHE A 46 -0.32 -4.87 1.31
N ALA A 47 -0.92 -5.78 2.08
CA ALA A 47 -2.34 -6.11 1.96
C ALA A 47 -3.25 -4.89 2.17
N LEU A 48 -2.93 -4.03 3.14
CA LEU A 48 -3.67 -2.79 3.39
C LEU A 48 -3.47 -1.75 2.27
N THR A 49 -2.26 -1.64 1.74
CA THR A 49 -1.97 -0.74 0.61
C THR A 49 -2.70 -1.20 -0.65
N ALA A 50 -2.72 -2.51 -0.92
CA ALA A 50 -3.46 -3.11 -2.03
C ALA A 50 -4.97 -2.88 -1.89
N LEU A 51 -5.52 -3.01 -0.67
CA LEU A 51 -6.94 -2.73 -0.40
C LEU A 51 -7.26 -1.25 -0.64
N SER A 52 -6.39 -0.33 -0.22
CA SER A 52 -6.55 1.11 -0.50
C SER A 52 -6.55 1.40 -2.00
N PHE A 53 -5.58 0.85 -2.74
CA PHE A 53 -5.49 1.02 -4.19
C PHE A 53 -6.71 0.43 -4.92
N ALA A 54 -7.19 -0.75 -4.51
CA ALA A 54 -8.39 -1.35 -5.08
C ALA A 54 -9.65 -0.51 -4.81
N ALA A 55 -9.77 0.10 -3.63
CA ALA A 55 -10.86 1.00 -3.30
C ALA A 55 -10.84 2.25 -4.22
N LEU A 56 -9.66 2.84 -4.45
CA LEU A 56 -9.49 3.97 -5.37
C LEU A 56 -9.82 3.57 -6.82
N ALA A 57 -9.31 2.43 -7.30
CA ALA A 57 -9.59 1.92 -8.63
C ALA A 57 -11.09 1.70 -8.87
N THR A 58 -11.79 1.20 -7.85
CA THR A 58 -13.24 1.02 -7.88
C THR A 58 -13.96 2.37 -7.99
N ALA A 59 -13.54 3.39 -7.23
CA ALA A 59 -14.10 4.73 -7.29
C ALA A 59 -13.96 5.36 -8.69
N TYR A 60 -12.81 5.19 -9.35
CA TYR A 60 -12.63 5.60 -10.74
C TYR A 60 -13.55 4.82 -11.71
N ALA A 61 -13.61 3.49 -11.56
CA ALA A 61 -14.44 2.64 -12.41
C ALA A 61 -15.94 2.99 -12.32
N THR A 62 -16.44 3.28 -11.13
CA THR A 62 -17.84 3.68 -10.89
C THR A 62 -18.09 5.17 -11.07
N SER A 63 -17.05 5.97 -11.35
CA SER A 63 -17.15 7.44 -11.46
C SER A 63 -17.75 8.07 -10.20
N ASP A 64 -17.23 7.65 -9.04
CA ASP A 64 -17.62 8.21 -7.75
C ASP A 64 -17.04 9.62 -7.58
N PHE A 65 -17.83 10.61 -7.98
CA PHE A 65 -17.48 12.03 -7.94
C PHE A 65 -17.52 12.64 -6.54
N SER A 66 -17.90 11.89 -5.50
CA SER A 66 -17.73 12.36 -4.11
C SER A 66 -16.26 12.46 -3.72
N VAL A 67 -15.38 11.74 -4.43
CA VAL A 67 -13.94 11.78 -4.26
C VAL A 67 -13.36 12.88 -5.14
N ALA A 68 -12.74 13.89 -4.52
CA ALA A 68 -12.13 15.02 -5.22
C ALA A 68 -11.15 14.58 -6.33
N ASN A 69 -10.31 13.59 -6.06
CA ASN A 69 -9.37 13.08 -7.05
C ASN A 69 -10.06 12.46 -8.30
N VAL A 70 -11.19 11.76 -8.11
CA VAL A 70 -11.98 11.21 -9.23
C VAL A 70 -12.66 12.35 -9.99
N TRP A 71 -13.19 13.34 -9.30
CA TRP A 71 -13.81 14.52 -9.91
C TRP A 71 -12.83 15.30 -10.78
N ASP A 72 -11.60 15.51 -10.31
CA ASP A 72 -10.61 16.31 -11.01
C ASP A 72 -9.97 15.58 -12.21
N ASN A 73 -10.02 14.24 -12.24
CA ASN A 73 -9.26 13.43 -13.20
C ASN A 73 -10.10 12.43 -14.02
N SER A 74 -11.44 12.46 -13.92
CA SER A 74 -12.33 11.54 -14.65
C SER A 74 -13.67 12.18 -14.98
N HIS A 75 -14.31 11.72 -16.05
CA HIS A 75 -15.67 12.14 -16.41
C HIS A 75 -16.57 10.95 -16.75
N SER A 76 -17.89 11.13 -16.62
CA SER A 76 -18.87 10.03 -16.69
C SER A 76 -18.89 9.31 -18.05
N LEU A 77 -18.68 10.05 -19.14
CA LEU A 77 -18.67 9.53 -20.51
C LEU A 77 -17.33 8.87 -20.92
N GLN A 78 -16.33 8.86 -20.05
CA GLN A 78 -15.02 8.30 -20.35
C GLN A 78 -15.12 6.76 -20.51
N PRO A 79 -14.52 6.15 -21.54
CA PRO A 79 -14.49 4.70 -21.65
C PRO A 79 -13.83 4.07 -20.42
N LEU A 80 -14.33 2.91 -19.99
CA LEU A 80 -13.92 2.28 -18.72
C LEU A 80 -12.41 2.08 -18.59
N ILE A 81 -11.73 1.70 -19.67
CA ILE A 81 -10.27 1.51 -19.66
C ILE A 81 -9.53 2.79 -19.27
N TYR A 82 -9.99 3.94 -19.78
CA TYR A 82 -9.40 5.22 -19.45
C TYR A 82 -9.72 5.65 -18.02
N LYS A 83 -10.89 5.28 -17.49
CA LYS A 83 -11.22 5.53 -16.07
C LYS A 83 -10.28 4.75 -15.16
N ILE A 84 -10.07 3.47 -15.46
CA ILE A 84 -9.15 2.62 -14.68
C ILE A 84 -7.72 3.17 -14.75
N THR A 85 -7.21 3.53 -15.93
CA THR A 85 -5.87 4.14 -16.04
C THR A 85 -5.77 5.49 -15.33
N GLY A 86 -6.89 6.22 -15.20
CA GLY A 86 -6.97 7.46 -14.43
C GLY A 86 -6.62 7.27 -12.94
N THR A 87 -6.82 6.07 -12.39
CA THR A 87 -6.48 5.71 -11.01
C THR A 87 -5.01 5.98 -10.67
N TRP A 88 -4.10 5.80 -11.63
CA TRP A 88 -2.66 6.02 -11.45
C TRP A 88 -2.06 7.05 -12.43
N GLY A 89 -2.89 7.66 -13.27
CA GLY A 89 -2.47 8.69 -14.23
C GLY A 89 -2.25 10.07 -13.62
N ASN A 90 -2.71 10.29 -12.38
CA ASN A 90 -2.56 11.55 -11.65
C ASN A 90 -1.47 11.48 -10.57
N HIS A 91 -1.11 12.62 -9.99
CA HIS A 91 -0.03 12.72 -9.01
C HIS A 91 -0.26 11.86 -7.76
N GLU A 92 -1.46 11.91 -7.17
CA GLU A 92 -1.77 11.16 -5.95
C GLU A 92 -1.88 9.65 -6.22
N GLY A 93 -2.52 9.28 -7.33
CA GLY A 93 -2.69 7.92 -7.77
C GLY A 93 -1.37 7.23 -8.12
N SER A 94 -0.48 7.94 -8.81
CA SER A 94 0.87 7.43 -9.13
C SER A 94 1.72 7.22 -7.87
N MET A 95 1.61 8.11 -6.87
CA MET A 95 2.25 7.91 -5.57
C MET A 95 1.72 6.65 -4.86
N LEU A 96 0.41 6.42 -4.86
CA LEU A 96 -0.17 5.22 -4.25
C LEU A 96 0.24 3.95 -5.00
N LEU A 97 0.28 3.97 -6.33
CA LEU A 97 0.79 2.87 -7.15
C LEU A 97 2.26 2.58 -6.84
N TRP A 98 3.08 3.62 -6.67
CA TRP A 98 4.47 3.45 -6.31
C TRP A 98 4.66 2.76 -4.96
N VAL A 99 3.91 3.19 -3.93
CA VAL A 99 3.91 2.55 -2.61
C VAL A 99 3.40 1.11 -2.69
N LEU A 100 2.40 0.83 -3.54
CA LEU A 100 1.92 -0.53 -3.79
C LEU A 100 3.04 -1.42 -4.35
N ILE A 101 3.79 -0.95 -5.33
CA ILE A 101 4.90 -1.70 -5.93
C ILE A 101 6.01 -1.95 -4.89
N LEU A 102 6.41 -0.92 -4.14
CA LEU A 102 7.45 -1.06 -3.11
C LEU A 102 7.04 -2.03 -2.00
N SER A 103 5.81 -1.89 -1.48
CA SER A 103 5.30 -2.79 -0.45
C SER A 103 5.11 -4.22 -0.97
N PHE A 104 4.74 -4.40 -2.24
CA PHE A 104 4.66 -5.71 -2.89
C PHE A 104 6.01 -6.42 -2.88
N PHE A 105 7.07 -5.77 -3.38
CA PHE A 105 8.41 -6.36 -3.36
C PHE A 105 8.92 -6.58 -1.93
N GLY A 106 8.63 -5.66 -1.00
CA GLY A 106 8.93 -5.84 0.43
C GLY A 106 8.25 -7.08 1.03
N ALA A 107 6.98 -7.32 0.69
CA ALA A 107 6.24 -8.49 1.12
C ALA A 107 6.78 -9.79 0.49
N LEU A 108 7.22 -9.76 -0.78
CA LEU A 108 7.89 -10.91 -1.41
C LEU A 108 9.21 -11.25 -0.70
N VAL A 109 10.02 -10.25 -0.35
CA VAL A 109 11.26 -10.46 0.42
C VAL A 109 10.94 -11.04 1.79
N ALA A 110 9.91 -10.54 2.48
CA ALA A 110 9.48 -11.09 3.76
C ALA A 110 8.99 -12.54 3.66
N ALA A 111 8.29 -12.90 2.58
CA ALA A 111 7.73 -14.24 2.38
C ALA A 111 8.73 -15.27 1.87
N PHE A 112 9.69 -14.87 1.03
CA PHE A 112 10.61 -15.77 0.33
C PHE A 112 12.09 -15.58 0.69
N GLY A 113 12.43 -14.57 1.50
CA GLY A 113 13.80 -14.18 1.85
C GLY A 113 14.49 -15.06 2.88
N SER A 114 13.88 -16.16 3.33
CA SER A 114 14.48 -17.11 4.30
C SER A 114 15.76 -17.80 3.80
N ASN A 115 16.07 -17.67 2.50
CA ASN A 115 17.30 -18.18 1.89
C ASN A 115 18.48 -17.19 1.95
N LEU A 116 18.30 -16.01 2.55
CA LEU A 116 19.39 -15.05 2.75
C LEU A 116 20.26 -15.48 3.94
N PRO A 117 21.60 -15.45 3.82
CA PRO A 117 22.49 -15.81 4.92
C PRO A 117 22.19 -14.98 6.16
N ALA A 118 22.16 -15.61 7.34
CA ALA A 118 22.09 -14.87 8.59
C ALA A 118 23.38 -14.03 8.73
N THR A 119 23.25 -12.70 8.72
CA THR A 119 24.33 -11.76 9.03
C THR A 119 24.56 -11.69 10.52
#